data_AF-A0A7Y0CIJ0-F1
#
_entry.id   AF-A0A7Y0CIJ0-F1
#
_cell.length_a   1.000
_cell.length_b   1.000
_cell.length_c   1.000
_cell.angle_alpha   90.00
_cell.angle_beta   90.00
_cell.angle_gamma   90.00
#
_symmetry.space_group_name_H-M   'P 1'
#
loop_
_entity.id
_entity.type
_entity.pdbx_description
1 polymer ?
#
loop_
_entity_poly.entity_id
_entity_poly.type
_entity_poly.pdbx_seq_one_letter_code
_entity_poly.pdbx_strand_id
1 'polypeptide(L)'
;ALLPALGRWGLARAVGHASAAEIDAVGIIAALRLAGNRALDAVALEVGAVGTVLLDGSHDWLTPPAQWSLFDAVGSGEGLDGELDRVGPRSHDDSWRAPPRVRMLVKADLTCASVAAASVLAKCERDDLMERLAADFPAYAWHANKGYGSPDHIAALRAHGPSPLHRCSWNLPLDE
;
A
#
# COMPACT_ATOMS: atom_id res chain seq x y z
N ALA A 1 2.46 -9.41 -24.18
CA ALA A 1 2.27 -8.83 -22.83
C ALA A 1 1.66 -9.88 -21.91
N LEU A 2 2.11 -9.97 -20.65
CA LEU A 2 1.61 -10.94 -19.66
C LEU A 2 0.23 -10.59 -19.10
N LEU A 3 -0.15 -9.30 -19.07
CA LEU A 3 -1.42 -8.84 -18.47
C LEU A 3 -2.67 -9.47 -19.08
N PRO A 4 -2.84 -9.60 -20.41
CA PRO A 4 -4.01 -10.28 -20.97
C PRO A 4 -4.10 -11.76 -20.61
N ALA A 5 -2.96 -12.42 -20.37
CA ALA A 5 -2.92 -13.80 -19.91
C ALA A 5 -3.28 -13.92 -18.43
N LEU A 6 -2.77 -13.01 -17.59
CA LEU A 6 -3.14 -12.90 -16.17
C LEU A 6 -4.62 -12.56 -15.99
N GLY A 7 -5.23 -11.82 -16.92
CA GLY A 7 -6.65 -11.49 -16.88
C GLY A 7 -7.60 -12.70 -16.85
N ARG A 8 -7.11 -13.89 -17.25
CA ARG A 8 -7.88 -15.15 -17.24
C ARG A 8 -7.47 -16.12 -16.14
N TRP A 9 -6.52 -15.74 -15.29
CA TRP A 9 -5.89 -16.63 -14.32
C TRP A 9 -6.21 -16.21 -12.88
N GLY A 10 -6.62 -17.16 -12.04
CA GLY A 10 -7.09 -16.92 -10.68
C GLY A 10 -8.61 -16.70 -10.60
N LEU A 11 -9.13 -16.69 -9.37
CA LEU A 11 -10.57 -16.48 -9.11
C LEU A 11 -10.95 -15.00 -9.07
N ALA A 12 -10.02 -14.14 -8.61
CA ALA A 12 -10.16 -12.70 -8.53
C ALA A 12 -8.78 -12.04 -8.46
N ARG A 13 -8.73 -10.74 -8.78
CA ARG A 13 -7.51 -9.93 -8.70
C ARG A 13 -7.84 -8.47 -8.43
N ALA A 14 -7.00 -7.81 -7.66
CA ALA A 14 -7.11 -6.37 -7.45
C ALA A 14 -5.73 -5.76 -7.18
N VAL A 15 -5.61 -4.47 -7.47
CA VAL A 15 -4.47 -3.64 -7.04
C VAL A 15 -5.03 -2.57 -6.12
N GLY A 16 -4.46 -2.50 -4.91
CA GLY A 16 -4.74 -1.43 -3.96
C GLY A 16 -3.61 -0.41 -3.96
N HIS A 17 -3.97 0.84 -3.73
CA HIS A 17 -3.03 1.96 -3.76
C HIS A 17 -2.96 2.67 -2.41
N ALA A 18 -1.83 3.30 -2.12
CA ALA A 18 -1.69 4.33 -1.10
C ALA A 18 -0.96 5.53 -1.72
N SER A 19 -1.50 6.73 -1.50
CA SER A 19 -0.99 7.98 -2.08
C SER A 19 0.31 8.44 -1.41
N ALA A 20 1.01 9.38 -2.05
CA ALA A 20 2.19 10.03 -1.45
C ALA A 20 1.84 10.73 -0.12
N ALA A 21 0.70 11.41 -0.06
CA ALA A 21 0.22 12.05 1.17
C ALA A 21 -0.06 11.04 2.30
N GLU A 22 -0.64 9.87 1.98
CA GLU A 22 -0.82 8.81 2.98
C GLU A 22 0.53 8.24 3.45
N ILE A 23 1.49 8.07 2.55
CA ILE A 23 2.85 7.65 2.91
C ILE A 23 3.51 8.67 3.83
N ASP A 24 3.36 9.96 3.55
CA ASP A 24 3.90 11.02 4.38
C ASP A 24 3.21 11.06 5.76
N ALA A 25 1.92 10.76 5.83
CA ALA A 25 1.15 10.79 7.07
C ALA A 25 1.41 9.59 8.00
N VAL A 26 1.54 8.38 7.45
CA VAL A 26 1.59 7.14 8.25
C VAL A 26 2.90 6.34 8.09
N GLY A 27 3.80 6.78 7.21
CA GLY A 27 5.01 6.07 6.86
C GLY A 27 4.80 4.91 5.90
N ILE A 28 5.89 4.45 5.27
CA ILE A 28 5.81 3.48 4.16
C ILE A 28 5.23 2.12 4.57
N ILE A 29 5.53 1.62 5.78
CA ILE A 29 5.04 0.30 6.22
C ILE A 29 3.52 0.31 6.43
N ALA A 30 2.98 1.35 7.07
CA ALA A 30 1.54 1.48 7.24
C ALA A 30 0.84 1.79 5.91
N ALA A 31 1.46 2.54 5.01
CA ALA A 31 0.92 2.77 3.67
C ALA A 31 0.88 1.48 2.81
N LEU A 32 1.92 0.64 2.90
CA LEU A 32 1.90 -0.70 2.27
C LEU A 32 0.73 -1.53 2.81
N ARG A 33 0.53 -1.53 4.14
CA ARG A 33 -0.63 -2.17 4.78
C ARG A 33 -1.96 -1.66 4.25
N LEU A 34 -2.12 -0.34 4.10
CA LEU A 34 -3.35 0.25 3.54
C LEU A 34 -3.59 -0.23 2.11
N ALA A 35 -2.57 -0.16 1.26
CA ALA A 35 -2.64 -0.65 -0.12
C ALA A 35 -2.98 -2.15 -0.19
N GLY A 36 -2.33 -2.97 0.64
CA GLY A 36 -2.60 -4.41 0.72
C GLY A 36 -4.02 -4.74 1.19
N ASN A 37 -4.52 -4.05 2.22
CA ASN A 37 -5.90 -4.24 2.69
C ASN A 37 -6.93 -3.77 1.65
N ARG A 38 -6.68 -2.68 0.92
CA ARG A 38 -7.54 -2.25 -0.20
C ARG A 38 -7.62 -3.30 -1.30
N ALA A 39 -6.50 -3.93 -1.64
CA ALA A 39 -6.48 -5.02 -2.61
C ALA A 39 -7.25 -6.25 -2.10
N LEU A 40 -7.07 -6.62 -0.82
CA LEU A 40 -7.78 -7.74 -0.21
C LEU A 40 -9.29 -7.50 -0.11
N ASP A 41 -9.71 -6.30 0.28
CA ASP A 41 -11.13 -5.92 0.35
C ASP A 41 -11.76 -6.05 -1.05
N ALA A 42 -11.10 -5.58 -2.10
CA ALA A 42 -11.58 -5.72 -3.48
C ALA A 42 -11.65 -7.18 -3.95
N VAL A 43 -10.65 -8.01 -3.64
CA VAL A 43 -10.69 -9.45 -3.92
C VAL A 43 -11.81 -10.14 -3.14
N ALA A 44 -12.03 -9.77 -1.88
CA ALA A 44 -13.03 -10.39 -1.03
C ALA A 44 -14.47 -10.12 -1.48
N LEU A 45 -14.72 -9.02 -2.20
CA LEU A 45 -16.01 -8.77 -2.84
C LEU A 45 -16.36 -9.81 -3.92
N GLU A 46 -15.35 -10.41 -4.56
CA GLU A 46 -15.55 -11.40 -5.62
C GLU A 46 -15.54 -12.85 -5.12
N VAL A 47 -14.66 -13.18 -4.15
CA VAL A 47 -14.42 -14.57 -3.73
C VAL A 47 -14.70 -14.83 -2.24
N GLY A 48 -15.16 -13.82 -1.50
CA GLY A 48 -15.33 -13.90 -0.05
C GLY A 48 -14.00 -13.79 0.71
N ALA A 49 -14.04 -14.10 2.01
CA ALA A 49 -12.92 -13.89 2.92
C ALA A 49 -11.66 -14.70 2.51
N VAL A 50 -10.51 -14.01 2.41
CA VAL A 50 -9.22 -14.65 2.15
C VAL A 50 -8.66 -15.23 3.44
N GLY A 51 -8.50 -16.55 3.52
CA GLY A 51 -8.01 -17.21 4.73
C GLY A 51 -6.49 -17.12 4.95
N THR A 52 -5.70 -16.95 3.88
CA THR A 52 -4.23 -16.93 3.96
C THR A 52 -3.64 -16.09 2.83
N VAL A 53 -2.62 -15.30 3.15
CA VAL A 53 -1.82 -14.52 2.20
C VAL A 53 -0.39 -15.04 2.20
N LEU A 54 0.11 -15.36 1.01
CA LEU A 54 1.55 -15.54 0.79
C LEU A 54 2.13 -14.17 0.44
N LEU A 55 3.01 -13.66 1.31
CA LEU A 55 3.59 -12.34 1.19
C LEU A 55 5.05 -12.44 0.76
N ASP A 56 5.43 -11.76 -0.33
CA ASP A 56 6.82 -11.71 -0.77
C ASP A 56 7.66 -10.82 0.16
N GLY A 57 8.82 -11.35 0.56
CA GLY A 57 9.78 -10.66 1.42
C GLY A 57 9.93 -11.29 2.81
N SER A 58 10.62 -10.56 3.68
CA SER A 58 11.00 -11.01 5.03
C SER A 58 10.32 -10.25 6.16
N HIS A 59 9.47 -9.26 5.85
CA HIS A 59 8.82 -8.41 6.83
C HIS A 59 7.30 -8.45 6.68
N ASP A 60 6.60 -8.70 7.79
CA ASP A 60 5.14 -8.72 7.81
C ASP A 60 4.63 -7.29 8.01
N TRP A 61 4.42 -6.62 6.89
CA TRP A 61 3.82 -5.29 6.87
C TRP A 61 2.29 -5.33 6.82
N LEU A 62 1.66 -6.51 6.70
CA LEU A 62 0.23 -6.65 6.44
C LEU A 62 -0.60 -6.98 7.70
N THR A 63 -0.09 -7.84 8.59
CA THR A 63 -0.73 -8.17 9.88
C THR A 63 -0.67 -6.99 10.85
N PRO A 64 -1.82 -6.44 11.31
CA PRO A 64 -1.83 -5.27 12.19
C PRO A 64 -0.88 -5.49 13.38
N PRO A 65 -0.07 -4.50 13.78
CA PRO A 65 0.73 -4.64 14.99
C PRO A 65 -0.24 -4.93 16.14
N ALA A 66 0.15 -5.82 17.05
CA ALA A 66 -0.58 -6.05 18.27
C ALA A 66 -0.61 -4.74 19.05
N GLN A 67 -1.69 -3.97 18.94
CA GLN A 67 -1.91 -2.83 19.80
C GLN A 67 -2.41 -3.39 21.12
N TRP A 68 -1.69 -3.09 22.20
CA TRP A 68 -2.31 -3.12 23.51
C TRP A 68 -3.36 -2.02 23.51
N SER A 69 -4.65 -2.35 23.62
CA SER A 69 -5.62 -1.28 23.83
C SER A 69 -5.29 -0.62 25.17
N LEU A 70 -5.20 0.71 25.21
CA LEU A 70 -5.08 1.45 26.47
C LEU A 70 -6.22 1.05 27.44
N PHE A 71 -7.37 0.64 26.88
CA PHE A 71 -8.54 0.17 27.61
C PHE A 71 -8.48 -1.32 28.01
N ASP A 72 -7.56 -2.12 27.46
CA ASP A 72 -7.31 -3.48 27.98
C ASP A 72 -6.60 -3.44 29.34
N ALA A 73 -5.93 -2.32 29.66
CA ALA A 73 -5.25 -2.09 30.93
C ALA A 73 -6.09 -1.32 31.97
N VAL A 74 -7.18 -0.66 31.56
CA VAL A 74 -8.07 0.12 32.46
C VAL A 74 -9.38 -0.63 32.67
N GLY A 75 -9.25 -1.87 33.13
CA GLY A 75 -10.34 -2.68 33.64
C GLY A 75 -10.51 -2.55 35.16
N SER A 76 -10.29 -1.36 35.74
CA SER A 76 -10.73 -1.03 37.11
C SER A 76 -10.41 0.44 37.45
N GLY A 77 -11.41 1.33 37.47
CA GLY A 77 -11.24 2.65 38.11
C GLY A 77 -11.88 3.81 37.34
N GLU A 78 -13.11 4.13 37.76
CA GLU A 78 -13.83 5.40 37.76
C GLU A 78 -13.30 6.60 36.92
N GLY A 79 -14.12 6.96 35.91
CA GLY A 79 -14.54 8.32 35.53
C GLY A 79 -13.49 9.41 35.30
N LEU A 80 -13.27 9.79 34.03
CA LEU A 80 -12.99 11.17 33.62
C LEU A 80 -13.51 11.44 32.19
N ASP A 81 -14.38 12.44 32.16
CA ASP A 81 -14.90 13.26 31.07
C ASP A 81 -13.79 13.78 30.14
N GLY A 82 -13.94 13.54 28.83
CA GLY A 82 -12.96 13.97 27.82
C GLY A 82 -13.42 13.72 26.39
N GLU A 83 -13.84 14.79 25.74
CA GLU A 83 -14.25 14.91 24.34
C GLU A 83 -13.09 14.61 23.37
N LEU A 84 -12.98 13.35 22.91
CA LEU A 84 -12.13 12.93 21.79
C LEU A 84 -12.83 11.79 21.01
N ASP A 85 -13.99 12.10 20.42
CA ASP A 85 -14.70 11.18 19.55
C ASP A 85 -14.41 11.52 18.08
N ARG A 86 -13.32 10.98 17.53
CA ARG A 86 -13.11 10.78 16.08
C ARG A 86 -12.20 9.59 15.81
N VAL A 87 -12.73 8.39 16.04
CA VAL A 87 -12.64 7.17 15.24
C VAL A 87 -13.59 6.22 15.97
N GLY A 88 -14.85 6.19 15.54
CA GLY A 88 -15.89 5.39 16.21
C GLY A 88 -15.52 3.90 16.22
N PRO A 89 -15.98 3.14 17.23
CA PRO A 89 -15.71 1.71 17.34
C PRO A 89 -16.23 0.99 16.09
N ARG A 90 -15.37 0.11 15.54
CA ARG A 90 -15.68 -0.74 14.39
C ARG A 90 -16.98 -1.50 14.67
N SER A 91 -17.95 -1.42 13.76
CA SER A 91 -19.22 -2.12 13.90
C SER A 91 -19.03 -3.63 14.02
N HIS A 92 -19.75 -4.25 14.96
CA HIS A 92 -19.73 -5.69 15.29
C HIS A 92 -20.10 -6.66 14.14
N ASP A 93 -20.43 -6.17 12.93
CA ASP A 93 -20.88 -6.97 11.78
C ASP A 93 -19.74 -7.35 10.79
N ASP A 94 -18.49 -7.08 11.16
CA ASP A 94 -17.29 -7.40 10.35
C ASP A 94 -16.84 -8.87 10.48
N SER A 95 -17.74 -9.82 10.75
CA SER A 95 -17.37 -11.23 11.02
C SER A 95 -16.74 -11.96 9.83
N TRP A 96 -16.92 -11.45 8.60
CA TRP A 96 -16.23 -11.90 7.38
C TRP A 96 -14.81 -11.34 7.24
N ARG A 97 -14.41 -10.42 8.13
CA ARG A 97 -13.21 -9.58 8.04
C ARG A 97 -12.09 -10.04 8.99
N ALA A 98 -12.07 -11.32 9.34
CA ALA A 98 -10.94 -11.87 10.09
C ALA A 98 -9.64 -11.65 9.25
N PRO A 99 -8.58 -11.07 9.83
CA PRO A 99 -7.37 -10.81 9.08
C PRO A 99 -6.78 -12.14 8.56
N PRO A 100 -6.32 -12.20 7.30
CA PRO A 100 -5.75 -13.42 6.76
C PRO A 100 -4.52 -13.82 7.54
N ARG A 101 -4.25 -15.13 7.64
CA ARG A 101 -2.95 -15.60 8.11
C ARG A 101 -1.89 -15.21 7.09
N VAL A 102 -0.88 -14.44 7.50
CA VAL A 102 0.22 -14.04 6.62
C VAL A 102 1.36 -15.04 6.72
N ARG A 103 1.84 -15.54 5.57
CA ARG A 103 3.05 -16.35 5.46
C ARG A 103 4.03 -15.63 4.55
N MET A 104 5.14 -15.19 5.13
CA MET A 104 6.21 -14.53 4.40
C MET A 104 7.10 -15.56 3.71
N LEU A 105 7.50 -15.26 2.49
CA LEU A 105 8.42 -16.07 1.69
C LEU A 105 9.33 -15.14 0.90
N VAL A 106 10.64 -15.27 1.09
CA VAL A 106 11.62 -14.42 0.39
C VAL A 106 11.74 -14.86 -1.07
N LYS A 107 11.57 -13.93 -2.01
CA LYS A 107 11.60 -14.18 -3.47
C LYS A 107 10.53 -15.18 -3.89
N ALA A 108 9.34 -15.04 -3.32
CA ALA A 108 8.21 -15.91 -3.63
C ALA A 108 7.69 -15.70 -5.06
N ASP A 109 7.90 -14.52 -5.63
CA ASP A 109 7.64 -14.23 -7.04
C ASP A 109 8.38 -15.18 -8.00
N LEU A 110 9.54 -15.73 -7.61
CA LEU A 110 10.29 -16.70 -8.42
C LEU A 110 9.73 -18.13 -8.36
N THR A 111 8.93 -18.46 -7.33
CA THR A 111 8.54 -19.85 -7.03
C THR A 111 7.04 -20.06 -6.82
N CYS A 112 6.25 -19.00 -6.72
CA CYS A 112 4.80 -19.04 -6.52
C CYS A 112 4.10 -18.23 -7.62
N ALA A 113 3.30 -18.93 -8.44
CA ALA A 113 2.56 -18.30 -9.54
C ALA A 113 1.64 -17.16 -9.08
N SER A 114 0.98 -17.30 -7.91
CA SER A 114 0.07 -16.27 -7.38
C SER A 114 0.82 -15.00 -6.98
N VAL A 115 1.98 -15.16 -6.36
CA VAL A 115 2.83 -14.02 -5.99
C VAL A 115 3.43 -13.39 -7.24
N ALA A 116 3.91 -14.19 -8.19
CA ALA A 116 4.41 -13.69 -9.47
C ALA A 116 3.35 -12.87 -10.23
N ALA A 117 2.12 -13.38 -10.29
CA ALA A 117 0.98 -12.68 -10.90
C ALA A 117 0.67 -11.36 -10.19
N ALA A 118 0.64 -11.34 -8.86
CA ALA A 118 0.44 -10.13 -8.07
C ALA A 118 1.55 -9.09 -8.31
N SER A 119 2.82 -9.52 -8.36
CA SER A 119 3.97 -8.65 -8.64
C SER A 119 3.88 -8.02 -10.02
N VAL A 120 3.51 -8.79 -11.05
CA VAL A 120 3.33 -8.27 -12.42
C VAL A 120 2.17 -7.27 -12.48
N LEU A 121 1.02 -7.60 -11.86
CA LEU A 121 -0.14 -6.70 -11.81
C LEU A 121 0.22 -5.37 -11.13
N ALA A 122 0.85 -5.43 -9.97
CA ALA A 122 1.26 -4.23 -9.22
C ALA A 122 2.28 -3.38 -10.00
N LYS A 123 3.26 -4.02 -10.67
CA LYS A 123 4.26 -3.32 -11.46
C LYS A 123 3.64 -2.61 -12.66
N CYS A 124 2.84 -3.32 -13.44
CA CYS A 124 2.20 -2.76 -14.62
C CYS A 124 1.24 -1.63 -14.27
N GLU A 125 0.37 -1.82 -13.26
CA GLU A 125 -0.53 -0.75 -12.82
C GLU A 125 0.25 0.49 -12.36
N ARG A 126 1.34 0.31 -11.61
CA ARG A 126 2.19 1.43 -11.18
C ARG A 126 2.86 2.12 -12.36
N ASP A 127 3.39 1.37 -13.33
CA ASP A 127 4.05 1.96 -14.50
C ASP A 127 3.08 2.76 -15.36
N ASP A 128 1.89 2.20 -15.61
CA ASP A 128 0.82 2.85 -16.36
C ASP A 128 0.36 4.13 -15.64
N LEU A 129 0.26 4.09 -14.30
CA LEU A 129 -0.04 5.27 -13.50
C LEU A 129 1.05 6.35 -13.66
N MET A 130 2.33 5.99 -13.58
CA MET A 130 3.42 6.95 -13.74
C MET A 130 3.50 7.53 -15.16
N GLU A 131 3.13 6.77 -16.19
CA GLU A 131 3.00 7.28 -17.57
C GLU A 131 1.88 8.29 -17.70
N ARG A 132 0.70 8.00 -17.15
CA ARG A 132 -0.42 8.97 -17.13
C ARG A 132 -0.03 10.25 -16.42
N LEU A 133 0.57 10.14 -15.23
CA LEU A 133 0.98 11.30 -14.43
C LEU A 133 2.11 12.11 -15.08
N ALA A 134 2.93 11.49 -15.93
CA ALA A 134 3.96 12.21 -16.67
C ALA A 134 3.40 13.23 -17.65
N ALA A 135 2.16 13.04 -18.14
CA ALA A 135 1.49 14.03 -18.98
C ALA A 135 1.14 15.30 -18.20
N ASP A 136 0.70 15.15 -16.95
CA ASP A 136 0.33 16.26 -16.07
C ASP A 136 1.55 16.95 -15.44
N PHE A 137 2.65 16.20 -15.27
CA PHE A 137 3.89 16.68 -14.65
C PHE A 137 5.12 16.38 -15.55
N PRO A 138 5.19 16.98 -16.76
CA PRO A 138 6.20 16.62 -17.76
C PRO A 138 7.64 16.90 -17.33
N ALA A 139 7.85 17.87 -16.44
CA ALA A 139 9.18 18.26 -15.96
C ALA A 139 9.94 17.12 -15.28
N TYR A 140 9.25 16.19 -14.59
CA TYR A 140 9.90 15.17 -13.77
C TYR A 140 10.23 13.87 -14.51
N ALA A 141 9.98 13.80 -15.82
CA ALA A 141 10.30 12.65 -16.68
C ALA A 141 9.77 11.28 -16.17
N TRP A 142 8.63 11.27 -15.48
CA TRP A 142 8.09 10.07 -14.83
C TRP A 142 7.72 8.92 -15.79
N HIS A 143 7.49 9.21 -17.06
CA HIS A 143 7.29 8.17 -18.08
C HIS A 143 8.51 7.24 -18.19
N ALA A 144 9.72 7.76 -17.95
CA ALA A 144 10.97 7.01 -18.02
C ALA A 144 11.40 6.49 -16.63
N ASN A 145 11.47 7.38 -15.63
CA ASN A 145 12.02 7.02 -14.33
C ASN A 145 11.00 6.42 -13.35
N LYS A 146 9.71 6.44 -13.67
CA LYS A 146 8.62 5.91 -12.83
C LYS A 146 8.66 6.43 -11.38
N GLY A 147 9.14 7.65 -11.15
CA GLY A 147 9.30 8.30 -9.85
C GLY A 147 10.56 7.92 -9.08
N TYR A 148 11.47 7.10 -9.63
CA TYR A 148 12.78 6.85 -9.03
C TYR A 148 13.71 8.05 -9.22
N GLY A 149 14.68 8.22 -8.31
CA GLY A 149 15.65 9.32 -8.31
C GLY A 149 16.70 9.24 -9.41
N SER A 150 16.27 9.24 -10.68
CA SER A 150 17.16 9.37 -11.85
C SER A 150 17.78 10.78 -11.91
N PRO A 151 18.92 10.97 -12.61
CA PRO A 151 19.51 12.30 -12.78
C PRO A 151 18.53 13.36 -13.28
N ASP A 152 17.71 13.03 -14.28
CA ASP A 152 16.70 13.96 -14.83
C ASP A 152 15.63 14.32 -13.80
N HIS A 153 15.21 13.36 -12.98
CA HIS A 153 14.23 13.58 -11.91
C HIS A 153 14.79 14.49 -10.81
N ILE A 154 16.05 14.29 -10.44
CA ILE A 154 16.74 15.11 -9.44
C ILE A 154 16.92 16.53 -9.97
N ALA A 155 17.34 16.69 -11.22
CA ALA A 155 17.45 17.99 -11.88
C ALA A 155 16.10 18.72 -11.90
N ALA A 156 15.01 18.00 -12.23
CA ALA A 156 13.67 18.55 -12.21
C ALA A 156 13.21 18.97 -10.80
N LEU A 157 13.50 18.16 -9.77
CA LEU A 157 13.23 18.48 -8.37
C LEU A 157 13.95 19.75 -7.93
N ARG A 158 15.21 19.93 -8.32
CA ARG A 158 15.99 21.15 -8.02
C ARG A 158 15.45 22.37 -8.76
N ALA A 159 15.04 22.21 -10.02
CA ALA A 159 14.56 23.31 -10.84
C ALA A 159 13.12 23.75 -10.52
N HIS A 160 12.25 22.81 -10.16
CA HIS A 160 10.80 23.03 -10.03
C HIS A 160 10.24 22.81 -8.62
N GLY A 161 11.06 22.29 -7.69
CA GLY A 161 10.60 21.84 -6.39
C GLY A 161 9.81 20.52 -6.45
N PRO A 162 9.32 20.01 -5.31
CA PRO A 162 8.46 18.83 -5.28
C PRO A 162 7.02 19.16 -5.71
N SER A 163 6.44 18.28 -6.53
CA SER A 163 4.99 18.25 -6.78
C SER A 163 4.21 17.55 -5.64
N PRO A 164 2.86 17.67 -5.59
CA PRO A 164 2.03 16.99 -4.59
C PRO A 164 2.10 15.45 -4.60
N LEU A 165 2.68 14.85 -5.64
CA LEU A 165 2.85 13.39 -5.76
C LEU A 165 4.22 12.91 -5.27
N HIS A 166 5.12 13.82 -4.91
CA HIS A 166 6.34 13.47 -4.21
C HIS A 166 6.04 13.13 -2.76
N ARG A 167 6.85 12.22 -2.20
CA ARG A 167 6.81 11.86 -0.78
C ARG A 167 7.70 12.84 -0.04
N CYS A 168 7.10 13.88 0.51
CA CYS A 168 7.83 14.99 1.13
C CYS A 168 8.41 14.61 2.51
N SER A 169 7.96 13.50 3.10
CA SER A 169 8.58 12.91 4.30
C SER A 169 9.93 12.25 4.03
N TRP A 170 10.29 12.03 2.76
CA TRP A 170 11.56 11.43 2.36
C TRP A 170 12.64 12.50 2.19
N ASN A 171 13.91 12.09 2.23
CA ASN A 171 15.02 13.00 1.94
C ASN A 171 15.09 13.29 0.43
N LEU A 172 14.49 14.39 -0.01
CA LEU A 172 14.51 14.83 -1.40
C LEU A 172 15.77 15.66 -1.69
N PRO A 173 16.49 15.41 -2.80
CA PRO A 173 17.71 16.13 -3.15
C PRO A 173 17.36 17.51 -3.76
N LEU A 174 16.95 18.45 -2.91
CA LEU A 174 16.56 19.80 -3.32
C LEU A 174 17.75 20.75 -3.43
N ASP A 175 18.83 20.48 -2.69
CA ASP A 175 20.07 21.26 -2.71
C ASP A 175 21.05 20.74 -3.79
N GLU A 176 22.00 21.59 -4.20
CA GLU A 176 23.09 21.24 -5.14
C GLU A 176 24.11 20.25 -4.56
#